data_AF-A0A4R9KCL9-F1
#
_entry.id   AF-A0A4R9KCL9-F1
#
_cell.length_a   1.000
_cell.length_b   1.000
_cell.length_c   1.000
_cell.angle_alpha   90.00
_cell.angle_beta   90.00
_cell.angle_gamma   90.00
#
_symmetry.space_group_name_H-M   'P 1'
#
loop_
_entity.id
_entity.type
_entity.pdbx_description
1 polymer ?
#
loop_
_entity_poly.entity_id
_entity_poly.type
_entity_poly.pdbx_seq_one_letter_code
_entity_poly.pdbx_strand_id
1 'polypeptide(L)'
;MKRVLSNLFRIFIVIVWVIFAGFSFLSYEPEVWIPTYITVSLLYSTEWFSIFRDPGNRILVAGLGKAIGIGYFVWGFYIFIDNPKPDLDSEIFKQSLGLALSSISLFLLPFFQERSRI
;
A
#
# COMPACT_ATOMS: atom_id res chain seq x y z
N MET A 1 1.67 -20.15 -19.75
CA MET A 1 0.41 -19.40 -19.54
C MET A 1 0.27 -18.85 -18.11
N LYS A 2 0.35 -19.69 -17.05
CA LYS A 2 0.19 -19.26 -15.64
C LYS A 2 1.16 -18.15 -15.19
N ARG A 3 2.44 -18.22 -15.57
CA ARG A 3 3.46 -17.22 -15.20
C ARG A 3 3.22 -15.85 -15.83
N VAL A 4 2.77 -15.81 -17.09
CA VAL A 4 2.45 -14.56 -17.80
C VAL A 4 1.22 -13.90 -17.16
N LEU A 5 0.18 -14.67 -16.87
CA LEU A 5 -1.02 -14.17 -16.20
C LEU A 5 -0.71 -13.63 -14.79
N SER A 6 0.15 -14.32 -14.03
CA SER A 6 0.61 -13.86 -12.71
C SER A 6 1.39 -12.55 -12.79
N ASN A 7 2.29 -12.42 -13.77
CA ASN A 7 3.05 -11.18 -13.97
C ASN A 7 2.14 -10.01 -14.38
N LEU A 8 1.16 -10.24 -15.27
CA LEU A 8 0.19 -9.22 -15.66
C LEU A 8 -0.64 -8.74 -14.47
N PHE A 9 -1.09 -9.66 -13.61
CA PHE A 9 -1.82 -9.32 -12.39
C PHE A 9 -0.99 -8.47 -11.42
N ARG A 10 0.29 -8.82 -11.20
CA ARG A 10 1.21 -8.05 -10.35
C ARG A 10 1.42 -6.64 -10.89
N ILE A 11 1.63 -6.50 -12.21
CA ILE A 11 1.77 -5.19 -12.87
C ILE A 11 0.48 -4.38 -12.72
N PHE A 12 -0.67 -5.01 -12.95
CA PHE A 12 -1.97 -4.36 -12.79
C PHE A 12 -2.15 -3.78 -11.38
N ILE A 13 -1.87 -4.55 -10.32
CA ILE A 13 -1.98 -4.04 -8.95
C ILE A 13 -1.07 -2.83 -8.71
N VAL A 14 0.19 -2.89 -9.15
CA VAL A 14 1.13 -1.76 -8.98
C VAL A 14 0.63 -0.51 -9.70
N ILE A 15 0.12 -0.65 -10.93
CA ILE A 15 -0.43 0.46 -11.71
C ILE A 15 -1.67 1.05 -11.04
N VAL A 16 -2.57 0.22 -10.50
CA VAL A 16 -3.76 0.69 -9.78
C VAL A 16 -3.39 1.64 -8.63
N TRP A 17 -2.36 1.30 -7.85
CA TRP A 17 -1.90 2.18 -6.77
C TRP A 17 -1.28 3.49 -7.28
N VAL A 18 -0.56 3.46 -8.40
CA VAL A 18 -0.05 4.69 -9.05
C VAL A 18 -1.21 5.56 -9.53
N ILE A 19 -2.25 4.96 -10.11
CA ILE A 19 -3.45 5.68 -10.56
C ILE A 19 -4.18 6.30 -9.36
N PHE A 20 -4.31 5.59 -8.24
CA PHE A 20 -4.90 6.16 -7.02
C PHE A 20 -4.07 7.32 -6.45
N ALA A 21 -2.74 7.24 -6.51
CA ALA A 21 -1.89 8.40 -6.21
C ALA A 21 -2.20 9.58 -7.14
N GLY A 22 -2.38 9.34 -8.44
CA GLY A 22 -2.78 10.35 -9.42
C GLY A 22 -4.15 10.96 -9.14
N PHE A 23 -5.15 10.16 -8.79
CA PHE A 23 -6.48 10.67 -8.42
C PHE A 23 -6.49 11.43 -7.08
N SER A 24 -5.54 11.14 -6.19
CA SER A 24 -5.44 11.82 -4.89
C SER A 24 -5.11 13.31 -5.02
N PHE A 25 -4.59 13.78 -6.16
CA PHE A 25 -4.41 15.21 -6.43
C PHE A 25 -5.73 16.00 -6.38
N LEU A 26 -6.86 15.33 -6.60
CA LEU A 26 -8.20 15.93 -6.56
C LEU A 26 -8.94 15.65 -5.24
N SER A 27 -8.29 14.96 -4.30
CA SER A 27 -8.90 14.50 -3.05
C SER A 27 -8.63 15.44 -1.87
N TYR A 28 -9.33 15.24 -0.76
CA TYR A 28 -9.00 15.83 0.53
C TYR A 28 -7.58 15.39 0.98
N GLU A 29 -6.72 16.34 1.37
CA GLU A 29 -5.35 16.11 1.88
C GLU A 29 -4.40 15.37 0.90
N PRO A 30 -4.13 15.91 -0.30
CA PRO A 30 -3.27 15.27 -1.30
C PRO A 30 -1.85 14.98 -0.78
N GLU A 31 -1.31 15.83 0.09
CA GLU A 31 -0.02 15.69 0.75
C GLU A 31 0.09 14.44 1.65
N VAL A 32 -1.05 13.87 2.05
CA VAL A 32 -1.14 12.66 2.87
C VAL A 32 -1.31 11.42 1.99
N TRP A 33 -2.24 11.46 1.05
CA TRP A 33 -2.64 10.27 0.29
C TRP A 33 -1.71 9.93 -0.88
N ILE A 34 -1.17 10.94 -1.58
CA ILE A 34 -0.22 10.73 -2.68
C ILE A 34 1.02 9.95 -2.21
N PRO A 35 1.78 10.38 -1.17
CA PRO A 35 2.96 9.65 -0.73
C PRO A 35 2.62 8.25 -0.20
N THR A 36 1.41 8.08 0.35
CA THR A 36 0.95 6.80 0.88
C THR A 36 0.72 5.78 -0.23
N TYR A 37 -0.05 6.13 -1.27
CA TYR A 37 -0.27 5.23 -2.41
C TYR A 37 1.01 4.96 -3.19
N ILE A 38 1.91 5.94 -3.32
CA ILE A 38 3.24 5.73 -3.91
C ILE A 38 4.05 4.72 -3.07
N THR A 39 4.04 4.85 -1.75
CA THR A 39 4.77 3.92 -0.87
C THR A 39 4.22 2.50 -0.96
N VAL A 40 2.89 2.33 -1.02
CA VAL A 40 2.26 1.03 -1.27
C VAL A 40 2.69 0.44 -2.61
N SER A 41 2.70 1.26 -3.67
CA SER A 41 3.16 0.84 -5.00
C SER A 41 4.62 0.38 -5.00
N LEU A 42 5.50 1.08 -4.28
CA LEU A 42 6.90 0.71 -4.11
C LEU A 42 7.06 -0.58 -3.29
N LEU A 43 6.29 -0.78 -2.22
CA LEU A 43 6.29 -2.01 -1.44
C LEU A 43 5.94 -3.21 -2.33
N TYR A 44 4.86 -3.14 -3.10
CA TYR A 44 4.52 -4.20 -4.06
C TYR A 44 5.61 -4.41 -5.11
N SER A 45 6.20 -3.33 -5.62
CA SER A 45 7.21 -3.39 -6.66
C SER A 45 8.48 -4.10 -6.18
N THR A 46 8.97 -3.74 -4.99
CA THR A 46 10.16 -4.35 -4.35
C THR A 46 9.94 -5.81 -3.97
N GLU A 47 8.71 -6.22 -3.66
CA GLU A 47 8.39 -7.61 -3.37
C GLU A 47 8.23 -8.48 -4.64
N TRP A 48 7.66 -7.93 -5.71
CA TRP A 48 7.27 -8.72 -6.89
C TRP A 48 8.25 -8.75 -8.05
N PHE A 49 9.05 -7.69 -8.24
CA PHE A 49 9.93 -7.59 -9.40
C PHE A 49 11.39 -7.60 -8.97
N SER A 50 12.20 -8.43 -9.64
CA SER A 50 13.62 -8.58 -9.34
C SER A 50 14.41 -7.28 -9.51
N ILE A 51 14.00 -6.41 -10.42
CA ILE A 51 14.65 -5.12 -10.71
C ILE A 51 14.64 -4.19 -9.47
N PHE A 52 13.64 -4.34 -8.60
CA PHE A 52 13.49 -3.52 -7.39
C PHE A 52 13.92 -4.25 -6.10
N ARG A 53 14.46 -5.48 -6.20
CA ARG A 53 14.82 -6.32 -5.03
C ARG A 53 16.18 -6.01 -4.41
N ASP A 54 16.81 -4.89 -4.77
CA ASP A 54 18.04 -4.47 -4.09
C ASP A 54 17.82 -4.40 -2.56
N PRO A 55 18.68 -5.02 -1.73
CA PRO A 55 18.49 -5.07 -0.29
C PRO A 55 18.37 -3.69 0.37
N GLY A 56 19.14 -2.70 -0.10
CA GLY A 56 19.09 -1.33 0.43
C GLY A 56 17.75 -0.67 0.13
N ASN A 57 17.30 -0.76 -1.12
CA ASN A 57 15.99 -0.24 -1.53
C ASN A 57 14.84 -0.89 -0.76
N ARG A 58 14.88 -2.20 -0.54
CA ARG A 58 13.87 -2.92 0.25
C ARG A 58 13.80 -2.41 1.68
N ILE A 59 14.95 -2.22 2.33
CA ILE A 59 15.01 -1.72 3.72
C ILE A 59 14.47 -0.30 3.79
N LEU A 60 14.85 0.58 2.86
CA LEU A 60 14.37 1.96 2.80
C LEU A 60 12.86 2.03 2.60
N VAL A 61 12.32 1.31 1.61
CA VAL A 61 10.88 1.29 1.30
C VAL A 61 10.08 0.66 2.45
N ALA A 62 10.59 -0.41 3.08
CA ALA A 62 9.96 -0.99 4.27
C ALA A 62 9.97 -0.01 5.46
N GLY A 63 11.05 0.77 5.63
CA GLY A 63 11.14 1.82 6.63
C GLY A 63 10.10 2.92 6.40
N LEU A 64 9.97 3.41 5.16
CA LEU A 64 8.95 4.40 4.76
C LEU A 64 7.54 3.88 5.01
N GLY A 65 7.25 2.64 4.60
CA GLY A 65 5.95 2.00 4.82
C GLY A 65 5.58 1.91 6.30
N LYS A 66 6.54 1.54 7.15
CA LYS A 66 6.34 1.52 8.61
C LYS A 66 6.10 2.90 9.19
N ALA A 67 6.87 3.90 8.78
CA ALA A 67 6.73 5.28 9.26
C ALA A 67 5.34 5.85 8.92
N ILE A 68 4.90 5.66 7.68
CA ILE A 68 3.56 6.06 7.23
C ILE A 68 2.49 5.30 8.03
N GLY A 69 2.61 3.98 8.14
CA GLY A 69 1.66 3.16 8.90
C GLY A 69 1.52 3.57 10.37
N ILE A 70 2.64 3.87 11.04
CA ILE A 70 2.62 4.38 12.42
C ILE A 70 1.95 5.76 12.47
N GLY A 71 2.26 6.66 11.53
CA GLY A 71 1.63 7.98 11.44
C GLY A 71 0.11 7.90 11.35
N TYR A 72 -0.42 7.07 10.45
CA TYR A 72 -1.87 6.83 10.32
C TYR A 72 -2.48 6.17 11.55
N PHE A 73 -1.76 5.24 12.21
CA PHE A 73 -2.25 4.64 13.44
C PHE A 73 -2.43 5.68 14.54
N VAL A 74 -1.44 6.55 14.73
CA VAL A 74 -1.51 7.64 15.73
C VAL A 74 -2.61 8.64 15.36
N TRP A 75 -2.71 9.04 14.09
CA TRP A 75 -3.74 9.96 13.62
C TRP A 75 -5.16 9.38 13.80
N GLY A 76 -5.38 8.14 13.39
CA GLY A 76 -6.65 7.45 13.58
C GLY A 76 -7.00 7.27 15.06
N PHE A 77 -6.00 7.00 15.92
CA PHE A 77 -6.20 6.92 17.36
C PHE A 77 -6.62 8.26 17.96
N TYR A 78 -6.02 9.37 17.50
CA TYR A 78 -6.40 10.71 17.92
C TYR A 78 -7.84 11.05 17.53
N ILE A 79 -8.23 10.75 16.27
CA ILE A 79 -9.60 10.93 15.78
C ILE A 79 -10.59 10.11 16.62
N PHE A 80 -10.24 8.85 16.94
CA PHE A 80 -11.08 7.98 17.74
C PHE A 80 -11.29 8.50 19.18
N ILE A 81 -10.27 9.10 19.79
CA ILE A 81 -10.40 9.72 21.12
C ILE A 81 -11.33 10.94 21.06
N ASP A 82 -11.20 11.76 20.02
CA ASP A 82 -12.00 12.97 19.86
C ASP A 82 -13.48 12.65 19.56
N ASN A 83 -13.72 11.71 18.63
CA ASN A 83 -15.04 11.22 18.32
C ASN A 83 -15.02 9.69 18.09
N PRO A 84 -15.48 8.89 19.06
CA PRO A 84 -15.39 7.43 18.97
C PRO A 84 -16.41 6.81 18.01
N LYS A 85 -17.31 7.61 17.42
CA LYS A 85 -18.28 7.10 16.44
C LYS A 85 -17.60 6.95 15.08
N PRO A 86 -17.59 5.74 14.49
CA PRO A 86 -17.02 5.55 13.17
C PRO A 86 -17.88 6.27 12.12
N ASP A 87 -17.28 7.23 11.42
CA ASP A 87 -17.87 7.84 10.24
C ASP A 87 -17.47 7.05 8.98
N LEU A 88 -18.35 6.12 8.61
CA LEU A 88 -18.16 5.23 7.46
C LEU A 88 -18.35 5.95 6.11
N ASP A 89 -18.96 7.13 6.11
CA ASP A 89 -19.23 7.90 4.89
C ASP A 89 -18.11 8.87 4.55
N SER A 90 -17.22 9.15 5.52
CA SER A 90 -16.06 10.01 5.35
C SER A 90 -15.12 9.55 4.22
N GLU A 91 -14.53 10.51 3.51
CA GLU A 91 -13.51 10.22 2.48
C GLU A 91 -12.29 9.50 3.08
N ILE A 92 -11.88 9.88 4.29
CA ILE A 92 -10.78 9.27 5.02
C ILE A 92 -11.02 7.77 5.23
N PHE A 93 -12.24 7.37 5.64
CA PHE A 93 -12.57 5.97 5.83
C PHE A 93 -12.49 5.19 4.52
N LYS A 94 -13.05 5.74 3.43
CA LYS A 94 -13.03 5.12 2.10
C LYS A 94 -11.61 4.90 1.58
N GLN A 95 -10.74 5.90 1.74
CA GLN A 95 -9.33 5.80 1.35
C GLN A 95 -8.55 4.81 2.23
N SER A 96 -8.81 4.82 3.54
CA SER A 96 -8.20 3.91 4.51
C SER A 96 -8.56 2.43 4.25
N LEU A 97 -9.76 2.15 3.76
CA LEU A 97 -10.18 0.79 3.42
C LEU A 97 -9.32 0.18 2.29
N GLY A 98 -8.97 0.97 1.27
CA GLY A 98 -8.06 0.55 0.20
C GLY A 98 -6.67 0.19 0.74
N LEU A 99 -6.16 0.98 1.68
CA LEU A 99 -4.88 0.71 2.34
C LEU A 99 -4.93 -0.55 3.24
N ALA A 100 -6.04 -0.76 3.96
CA ALA A 100 -6.23 -1.95 4.78
C ALA A 100 -6.23 -3.21 3.91
N LEU A 101 -6.96 -3.20 2.79
CA LEU A 101 -6.98 -4.30 1.83
C LEU A 101 -5.60 -4.53 1.19
N SER A 102 -4.83 -3.47 0.95
CA SER A 102 -3.44 -3.56 0.49
C SER A 102 -2.55 -4.26 1.49
N SER A 103 -2.71 -3.90 2.76
CA SER A 103 -1.91 -4.45 3.86
C SER A 103 -2.20 -5.95 4.04
N ILE A 104 -3.47 -6.34 3.96
CA ILE A 104 -3.88 -7.75 3.95
C ILE A 104 -3.26 -8.49 2.76
N SER A 105 -3.30 -7.89 1.57
CA SER A 105 -2.75 -8.51 0.35
C SER A 105 -1.22 -8.67 0.40
N LEU A 106 -0.49 -7.69 0.95
CA LEU A 106 0.96 -7.80 1.22
C LEU A 106 1.27 -8.82 2.32
N PHE A 107 0.43 -8.94 3.34
CA PHE A 107 0.60 -9.94 4.40
C PHE A 107 0.38 -11.37 3.87
N LEU A 108 -0.58 -11.54 2.97
CA LEU A 108 -0.87 -12.83 2.34
C LEU A 108 0.12 -13.20 1.23
N LEU A 109 0.95 -12.24 0.78
CA LEU A 109 1.92 -12.42 -0.29
C LEU A 109 2.83 -13.66 -0.15
N PRO A 110 3.41 -13.96 1.02
CA PRO A 110 4.32 -15.09 1.18
C PRO A 110 3.66 -16.45 0.91
N PHE A 111 2.32 -16.53 1.02
CA PHE A 111 1.57 -17.76 0.73
C PHE A 111 1.41 -18.01 -0.79
N PHE A 112 1.48 -16.95 -1.60
CA PHE A 112 1.34 -17.02 -3.06
C PHE A 112 2.67 -16.96 -3.81
N GLN A 113 3.74 -16.59 -3.12
CA GLN A 113 5.09 -16.81 -3.63
C GLN A 113 5.37 -18.31 -3.53
N GLU A 114 5.20 -19.05 -4.64
CA GLU A 114 5.85 -20.35 -4.81
C GLU A 114 7.29 -20.18 -4.33
N ARG A 115 7.67 -20.90 -3.26
CA ARG A 115 9.07 -21.02 -2.86
C ARG A 115 9.80 -21.60 -4.06
N SER A 116 10.33 -20.77 -4.95
CA SER A 116 11.47 -21.15 -5.76
C SER A 116 12.63 -21.24 -4.77
N ARG A 117 12.66 -22.37 -4.05
CA ARG A 117 13.83 -22.79 -3.29
C ARG A 117 14.99 -22.76 -4.27
N ILE A 118 15.93 -21.87 -4.00
CA ILE A 118 17.33 -22.15 -4.29
C ILE A 118 17.68 -23.45 -3.57
#